data_AF-A0A538IWF1-F1
#
_entry.id   AF-A0A538IWF1-F1
#
_cell.length_a   1.000
_cell.length_b   1.000
_cell.length_c   1.000
_cell.angle_alpha   90.00
_cell.angle_beta   90.00
_cell.angle_gamma   90.00
#
_symmetry.space_group_name_H-M   'P 1'
#
loop_
_entity.id
_entity.type
_entity.pdbx_description
1 polymer ?
#
loop_
_entity_poly.entity_id
_entity_poly.type
_entity_poly.pdbx_seq_one_letter_code
_entity_poly.pdbx_strand_id
1 'polypeptide(L)'
;MTAAIAAGRRLFPRGYADFGYQLLIWFGFLAAYQVARGVADRDPTRAFTNGWRVIDVEQRFAGLGELTLQGWTQSSRLLETLVSWTYWNSEFTVIGLALLWVYFRRNAAFTRFRNTILLANVLGLVGYVFLPTAPPRLFTSMGFTDTLSQFGGLNHGRPVWKAVWLLWPAWVWFAVMATGNHFWLDVVAGIVLAVIALAIVYRARFKSAIASLL
;
A
#
# COMPACT_ATOMS: atom_id res chain seq x y z
N MET A 1 -21.51 33.90 16.66
CA MET A 1 -20.53 32.87 16.24
C MET A 1 -20.15 32.06 17.49
N THR A 2 -20.58 30.81 17.61
CA THR A 2 -20.54 30.03 18.87
C THR A 2 -19.13 29.54 19.22
N ALA A 3 -18.78 29.51 20.51
CA ALA A 3 -17.47 29.09 21.02
C ALA A 3 -17.03 27.69 20.53
N ALA A 4 -17.98 26.78 20.27
CA ALA A 4 -17.73 25.46 19.69
C ALA A 4 -17.18 25.52 18.25
N ILE A 5 -17.62 26.48 17.42
CA ILE A 5 -17.12 26.69 16.05
C ILE A 5 -15.69 27.25 16.09
N ALA A 6 -15.41 28.15 17.03
CA ALA A 6 -14.08 28.73 17.24
C ALA A 6 -13.09 27.68 17.79
N ALA A 7 -13.51 26.83 18.72
CA ALA A 7 -12.71 25.71 19.23
C ALA A 7 -12.49 24.63 18.14
N GLY A 8 -13.52 24.34 17.33
CA GLY A 8 -13.42 23.41 16.21
C GLY A 8 -12.42 23.83 15.14
N ARG A 9 -12.31 25.14 14.86
CA ARG A 9 -11.27 25.70 13.97
C ARG A 9 -9.86 25.67 14.57
N ARG A 10 -9.72 25.61 15.91
CA ARG A 10 -8.40 25.48 16.57
C ARG A 10 -7.82 24.07 16.43
N LEU A 11 -8.66 23.03 16.38
CA LEU A 11 -8.22 21.64 16.21
C LEU A 11 -8.22 21.17 14.75
N PHE A 12 -9.25 21.51 13.97
CA PHE A 12 -9.39 21.07 12.59
C PHE A 12 -9.16 22.23 11.62
N PRO A 13 -8.18 22.14 10.69
CA PRO A 13 -7.79 23.27 9.83
C PRO A 13 -8.93 23.91 9.03
N ARG A 14 -9.95 23.12 8.66
CA ARG A 14 -11.14 23.56 7.94
C ARG A 14 -12.46 23.28 8.68
N GLY A 15 -12.38 22.96 9.98
CA GLY A 15 -13.52 22.61 10.83
C GLY A 15 -13.98 21.15 10.70
N TYR A 16 -14.97 20.77 11.51
CA TYR A 16 -15.46 19.40 11.63
C TYR A 16 -16.16 18.87 10.38
N ALA A 17 -16.85 19.73 9.62
CA ALA A 17 -17.55 19.32 8.40
C ALA A 17 -16.57 18.84 7.32
N ASP A 18 -15.47 19.56 7.10
CA ASP A 18 -14.42 19.11 6.17
C ASP A 18 -13.81 17.78 6.63
N PHE A 19 -13.49 17.65 7.92
CA PHE A 19 -12.96 16.39 8.46
C PHE A 19 -13.92 15.22 8.23
N GLY A 20 -15.21 15.40 8.53
CA GLY A 20 -16.25 14.40 8.28
C GLY A 20 -16.36 14.05 6.79
N TYR A 21 -16.23 15.04 5.90
CA TYR A 21 -16.17 14.80 4.46
C TYR A 21 -14.93 14.00 4.04
N GLN A 22 -13.76 14.25 4.64
CA GLN A 22 -12.57 13.43 4.38
C GLN A 22 -12.76 11.98 4.84
N LEU A 23 -13.41 11.75 5.99
CA LEU A 23 -13.76 10.41 6.44
C LEU A 23 -14.73 9.73 5.48
N LEU A 24 -15.76 10.45 5.02
CA LEU A 24 -16.73 9.92 4.06
C LEU A 24 -16.05 9.46 2.76
N ILE A 25 -15.07 10.21 2.26
CA ILE A 25 -14.29 9.79 1.09
C ILE A 25 -13.57 8.46 1.35
N TRP A 26 -12.91 8.31 2.50
CA TRP A 26 -12.16 7.08 2.82
C TRP A 26 -13.07 5.88 3.06
N PHE A 27 -14.17 6.04 3.79
CA PHE A 27 -15.15 4.97 3.98
C PHE A 27 -15.90 4.64 2.70
N GLY A 28 -16.19 5.64 1.86
CA GLY A 28 -16.74 5.41 0.52
C GLY A 28 -15.77 4.65 -0.37
N PHE A 29 -14.48 4.98 -0.32
CA PHE A 29 -13.44 4.21 -1.01
C PHE A 29 -13.34 2.77 -0.47
N LEU A 30 -13.36 2.57 0.85
CA LEU A 30 -13.38 1.24 1.47
C LEU A 30 -14.58 0.42 1.00
N ALA A 31 -15.77 1.00 0.94
CA ALA A 31 -16.96 0.34 0.42
C ALA A 31 -16.79 -0.05 -1.06
N ALA A 32 -16.24 0.84 -1.89
CA ALA A 32 -15.95 0.55 -3.29
C ALA A 32 -14.91 -0.58 -3.45
N TYR A 33 -13.86 -0.57 -2.62
CA TYR A 33 -12.87 -1.65 -2.56
C TYR A 33 -13.53 -3.00 -2.23
N GLN A 34 -14.40 -3.05 -1.22
CA GLN A 34 -15.08 -4.29 -0.83
C GLN A 34 -15.97 -4.83 -1.96
N VAL A 35 -16.65 -3.96 -2.71
CA VAL A 35 -17.45 -4.36 -3.88
C VAL A 35 -16.54 -4.92 -4.98
N ALA A 36 -15.48 -4.19 -5.34
CA ALA A 36 -14.54 -4.62 -6.37
C ALA A 36 -13.86 -5.94 -6.00
N ARG A 37 -13.47 -6.12 -4.75
CA ARG A 37 -12.97 -7.38 -4.20
C ARG A 37 -13.99 -8.51 -4.36
N GLY A 38 -15.24 -8.25 -3.95
CA GLY A 38 -16.32 -9.22 -4.14
C GLY A 38 -16.65 -9.55 -5.60
N VAL A 39 -16.22 -8.73 -6.57
CA VAL A 39 -16.29 -9.03 -8.01
C VAL A 39 -15.09 -9.85 -8.45
N ALA A 40 -13.87 -9.44 -8.08
CA ALA A 40 -12.63 -10.11 -8.46
C ALA A 40 -12.53 -11.53 -7.88
N ASP A 41 -12.95 -11.73 -6.63
CA ASP A 41 -12.86 -13.00 -5.91
C ASP A 41 -13.90 -14.06 -6.36
N ARG A 42 -14.75 -13.76 -7.36
CA ARG A 42 -15.79 -14.69 -7.85
C ARG A 42 -15.25 -15.87 -8.64
N ASP A 43 -14.07 -15.74 -9.21
CA ASP A 43 -13.44 -16.79 -10.03
C ASP A 43 -12.02 -17.09 -9.53
N PRO A 44 -11.90 -17.88 -8.43
CA PRO A 44 -10.59 -18.28 -7.91
C PRO A 44 -9.76 -19.05 -8.94
N THR A 45 -10.38 -19.86 -9.80
CA THR A 45 -9.68 -20.65 -10.83
C THR A 45 -8.96 -19.75 -11.83
N ARG A 46 -9.60 -18.66 -12.28
CA ARG A 46 -8.95 -17.65 -13.11
C ARG A 46 -7.81 -16.95 -12.37
N ALA A 47 -7.98 -16.65 -11.07
CA ALA A 47 -6.93 -16.04 -10.27
C ALA A 47 -5.68 -16.93 -10.16
N PHE A 48 -5.85 -18.23 -9.94
CA PHE A 48 -4.74 -19.19 -9.95
C PHE A 48 -4.10 -19.32 -11.33
N THR A 49 -4.89 -19.38 -12.40
CA THR A 49 -4.38 -19.44 -13.77
C THR A 49 -3.50 -18.23 -14.10
N ASN A 50 -3.94 -17.03 -13.71
CA ASN A 50 -3.15 -15.82 -13.88
C ASN A 50 -1.88 -15.86 -13.01
N GLY A 51 -1.95 -16.31 -11.76
CA GLY A 51 -0.78 -16.46 -10.90
C GLY A 51 0.27 -17.42 -11.46
N TRP A 52 -0.14 -18.55 -12.04
CA TRP A 52 0.78 -19.44 -12.76
C TRP A 52 1.46 -18.76 -13.95
N ARG A 53 0.73 -17.94 -14.72
CA ARG A 53 1.33 -17.17 -15.83
C ARG A 53 2.35 -16.15 -15.33
N VAL A 54 2.09 -15.52 -14.18
CA VAL A 54 3.04 -14.58 -13.55
C VAL A 54 4.31 -15.32 -13.13
N ILE A 55 4.16 -16.47 -12.45
CA ILE A 55 5.28 -17.34 -12.06
C ILE A 55 6.12 -17.74 -13.27
N ASP A 56 5.49 -18.17 -14.37
CA ASP A 56 6.20 -18.55 -15.59
C ASP A 56 7.04 -17.40 -16.17
N VAL A 57 6.52 -16.17 -16.12
CA VAL A 57 7.25 -14.97 -16.55
C VAL A 57 8.40 -14.68 -15.60
N GLU A 58 8.16 -14.64 -14.29
CA GLU A 58 9.20 -14.32 -13.31
C GLU A 58 10.32 -15.35 -13.26
N GLN A 59 9.99 -16.64 -13.41
CA GLN A 59 10.99 -17.69 -13.46
C GLN A 59 11.94 -17.53 -14.66
N ARG A 60 11.46 -17.02 -15.80
CA ARG A 60 12.27 -16.77 -17.00
C ARG A 60 13.19 -15.55 -16.87
N PHE A 61 12.77 -14.51 -16.15
CA PHE A 61 13.47 -13.22 -16.13
C PHE A 61 14.17 -12.89 -14.80
N ALA A 62 13.72 -13.44 -13.68
CA ALA A 62 14.14 -13.05 -12.33
C ALA A 62 14.41 -14.24 -11.39
N GLY A 63 14.19 -15.48 -11.83
CA GLY A 63 14.60 -16.69 -11.10
C GLY A 63 13.87 -16.95 -9.78
N LEU A 64 12.64 -16.45 -9.61
CA LEU A 64 11.81 -16.57 -8.40
C LEU A 64 12.52 -16.07 -7.13
N GLY A 65 13.02 -14.82 -7.17
CA GLY A 65 13.67 -14.16 -6.03
C GLY A 65 12.80 -14.12 -4.77
N GLU A 66 11.48 -14.17 -4.91
CA GLU A 66 10.48 -14.26 -3.85
C GLU A 66 10.78 -15.42 -2.88
N LEU A 67 11.12 -16.60 -3.42
CA LEU A 67 11.42 -17.79 -2.62
C LEU A 67 12.71 -17.61 -1.81
N THR A 68 13.72 -16.97 -2.41
CA THR A 68 14.97 -16.64 -1.71
C THR A 68 14.71 -15.68 -0.55
N LEU A 69 13.91 -14.62 -0.78
CA LEU A 69 13.57 -13.65 0.26
C LEU A 69 12.73 -14.27 1.37
N GLN A 70 11.79 -15.17 1.03
CA GLN A 70 11.00 -15.90 2.00
C GLN A 70 11.88 -16.85 2.83
N GLY A 71 12.77 -17.61 2.21
CA GLY A 71 13.72 -18.48 2.91
C GLY A 71 14.65 -17.71 3.86
N TRP A 72 15.14 -16.54 3.45
CA TRP A 72 15.91 -15.66 4.34
C TRP A 72 15.09 -15.18 5.53
N THR A 73 13.84 -14.80 5.30
CA THR A 73 12.94 -14.33 6.35
C THR A 73 12.63 -15.42 7.37
N GLN A 74 12.44 -16.65 6.90
CA GLN A 74 12.16 -17.83 7.72
C GLN A 74 13.39 -18.36 8.47
N SER A 75 14.59 -17.90 8.14
CA SER A 75 15.80 -18.27 8.87
C SER A 75 15.83 -17.71 10.30
N SER A 76 14.99 -16.71 10.60
CA SER A 76 14.92 -16.07 11.90
C SER A 76 13.49 -15.68 12.28
N ARG A 77 13.02 -16.20 13.43
CA ARG A 77 11.72 -15.85 13.99
C ARG A 77 11.57 -14.34 14.24
N LEU A 78 12.65 -13.64 14.59
CA LEU A 78 12.63 -12.20 14.75
C LEU A 78 12.40 -11.50 13.40
N LEU A 79 13.09 -11.95 12.34
CA LEU A 79 12.97 -11.36 11.01
C LEU A 79 11.58 -11.58 10.43
N GLU A 80 11.07 -12.80 10.51
CA GLU A 80 9.69 -13.13 10.16
C GLU A 80 8.68 -12.28 10.93
N THR A 81 8.94 -12.06 12.22
CA THR A 81 8.06 -11.25 13.06
C THR A 81 8.03 -9.80 12.58
N LEU A 82 9.21 -9.21 12.37
CA LEU A 82 9.34 -7.81 11.94
C LEU A 82 8.77 -7.59 10.54
N VAL A 83 8.99 -8.52 9.62
CA VAL A 83 8.45 -8.49 8.26
C VAL A 83 6.92 -8.54 8.28
N SER A 84 6.34 -9.50 8.98
CA SER A 84 4.88 -9.65 9.08
C SER A 84 4.23 -8.49 9.82
N TRP A 85 4.86 -8.00 10.90
CA TRP A 85 4.39 -6.83 11.63
C TRP A 85 4.42 -5.58 10.76
N THR A 86 5.52 -5.38 10.02
CA THR A 86 5.69 -4.24 9.10
C THR A 86 4.63 -4.29 8.02
N TYR A 87 4.42 -5.46 7.42
CA TYR A 87 3.42 -5.66 6.38
C TYR A 87 2.03 -5.19 6.85
N TRP A 88 1.58 -5.67 8.01
CA TRP A 88 0.28 -5.29 8.57
C TRP A 88 0.18 -3.81 8.99
N ASN A 89 1.23 -3.27 9.61
CA ASN A 89 1.17 -1.90 10.16
C ASN A 89 1.45 -0.82 9.11
N SER A 90 2.18 -1.13 8.04
CA SER A 90 2.52 -0.12 7.03
C SER A 90 1.29 0.32 6.24
N GLU A 91 0.40 -0.61 5.90
CA GLU A 91 -0.79 -0.30 5.10
C GLU A 91 -1.78 0.59 5.88
N PHE A 92 -2.14 0.22 7.11
CA PHE A 92 -3.18 0.93 7.84
C PHE A 92 -2.62 1.97 8.80
N THR A 93 -1.72 1.56 9.70
CA THR A 93 -1.22 2.42 10.79
C THR A 93 -0.35 3.55 10.24
N VAL A 94 0.65 3.23 9.41
CA VAL A 94 1.59 4.23 8.90
C VAL A 94 0.90 5.21 7.95
N ILE A 95 0.11 4.71 6.98
CA ILE A 95 -0.63 5.59 6.06
C ILE A 95 -1.67 6.43 6.82
N GLY A 96 -2.40 5.84 7.78
CA GLY A 96 -3.38 6.56 8.60
C GLY A 96 -2.73 7.69 9.41
N LEU A 97 -1.62 7.41 10.09
CA LEU A 97 -0.87 8.43 10.84
C LEU A 97 -0.27 9.49 9.92
N ALA A 98 0.24 9.11 8.74
CA ALA A 98 0.74 10.06 7.75
C ALA A 98 -0.37 10.97 7.24
N LEU A 99 -1.55 10.43 6.92
CA LEU A 99 -2.72 11.20 6.49
C LEU A 99 -3.17 12.18 7.57
N LEU A 100 -3.28 11.74 8.82
CA LEU A 100 -3.63 12.62 9.95
C LEU A 100 -2.57 13.70 10.13
N TRP A 101 -1.28 13.34 10.11
CA TRP A 101 -0.19 14.31 10.25
C TRP A 101 -0.22 15.35 9.11
N VAL A 102 -0.37 14.93 7.85
CA VAL A 102 -0.48 15.84 6.72
C VAL A 102 -1.75 16.69 6.84
N TYR A 103 -2.86 16.11 7.28
CA TYR A 103 -4.11 16.83 7.49
C TYR A 103 -3.95 17.96 8.50
N PHE A 104 -3.39 17.67 9.68
CA PHE A 104 -3.26 18.64 10.78
C PHE A 104 -2.08 19.60 10.62
N ARG A 105 -0.93 19.14 10.10
CA ARG A 105 0.31 19.93 10.05
C ARG A 105 0.61 20.52 8.68
N ARG A 106 0.06 19.94 7.60
CA ARG A 106 0.37 20.32 6.20
C ARG A 106 -0.89 20.35 5.34
N ASN A 107 -2.00 20.87 5.88
CA ASN A 107 -3.33 20.81 5.25
C ASN A 107 -3.35 21.32 3.79
N ALA A 108 -2.54 22.32 3.46
CA ALA A 108 -2.40 22.84 2.09
C ALA A 108 -1.93 21.78 1.06
N ALA A 109 -1.25 20.72 1.50
CA ALA A 109 -0.84 19.58 0.69
C ALA A 109 -1.79 18.38 0.80
N PHE A 110 -2.66 18.35 1.82
CA PHE A 110 -3.46 17.18 2.18
C PHE A 110 -4.32 16.66 1.02
N THR A 111 -5.07 17.53 0.33
CA THR A 111 -5.93 17.12 -0.77
C THR A 111 -5.15 16.43 -1.90
N ARG A 112 -3.96 16.95 -2.23
CA ARG A 112 -3.10 16.34 -3.25
C ARG A 112 -2.52 15.01 -2.77
N PHE A 113 -2.00 14.98 -1.55
CA PHE A 113 -1.45 13.76 -0.96
C PHE A 113 -2.50 12.63 -0.90
N ARG A 114 -3.69 12.91 -0.35
CA ARG A 114 -4.83 12.00 -0.34
C ARG A 114 -5.22 11.55 -1.74
N ASN A 115 -5.32 12.47 -2.71
CA ASN A 115 -5.69 12.12 -4.09
C ASN A 115 -4.70 11.22 -4.77
N THR A 116 -3.40 11.40 -4.54
CA THR A 116 -2.38 10.51 -5.09
C THR A 116 -2.57 9.09 -4.56
N ILE A 117 -2.79 8.94 -3.26
CA ILE A 117 -3.01 7.62 -2.64
C ILE A 117 -4.30 6.99 -3.18
N LEU A 118 -5.42 7.71 -3.15
CA LEU A 118 -6.70 7.20 -3.63
C LEU A 118 -6.65 6.83 -5.12
N LEU A 119 -6.04 7.67 -5.95
CA LEU A 119 -5.94 7.41 -7.39
C LEU A 119 -5.05 6.20 -7.68
N ALA A 120 -3.90 6.07 -7.03
CA ALA A 120 -3.04 4.89 -7.18
C ALA A 120 -3.80 3.60 -6.79
N ASN A 121 -4.55 3.64 -5.69
CA ASN A 121 -5.36 2.52 -5.25
C ASN A 121 -6.52 2.21 -6.20
N VAL A 122 -7.21 3.23 -6.74
CA VAL A 122 -8.26 3.03 -7.75
C VAL A 122 -7.70 2.38 -9.01
N LEU A 123 -6.53 2.83 -9.50
CA LEU A 123 -5.88 2.22 -10.66
C LEU A 123 -5.48 0.77 -10.37
N GLY A 124 -4.94 0.49 -9.18
CA GLY A 124 -4.63 -0.88 -8.76
C GLY A 124 -5.88 -1.76 -8.66
N LEU A 125 -6.98 -1.22 -8.12
CA LEU A 125 -8.27 -1.91 -7.99
C LEU A 125 -8.85 -2.28 -9.36
N VAL A 126 -8.75 -1.37 -10.33
CA VAL A 126 -9.13 -1.63 -11.72
C VAL A 126 -8.29 -2.80 -12.27
N GLY A 127 -6.97 -2.76 -12.09
CA GLY A 127 -6.09 -3.87 -12.49
C GLY A 127 -6.51 -5.21 -11.86
N TYR A 128 -6.75 -5.22 -10.55
CA TYR A 128 -7.15 -6.41 -9.80
C TYR A 128 -8.51 -6.98 -10.25
N VAL A 129 -9.47 -6.15 -10.62
CA VAL A 129 -10.77 -6.61 -11.15
C VAL A 129 -10.60 -7.27 -12.53
N PHE A 130 -9.75 -6.73 -13.40
CA PHE A 130 -9.56 -7.26 -14.76
C PHE A 130 -8.59 -8.44 -14.85
N LEU A 131 -7.58 -8.44 -13.98
CA LEU A 131 -6.55 -9.46 -13.88
C LEU A 131 -6.42 -9.88 -12.41
N PRO A 132 -7.41 -10.61 -11.87
CA PRO A 132 -7.28 -11.17 -10.54
C PRO A 132 -6.13 -12.18 -10.56
N THR A 133 -5.25 -12.10 -9.56
CA THR A 133 -4.04 -12.92 -9.50
C THR A 133 -3.94 -13.50 -8.09
N ALA A 134 -3.87 -14.83 -8.01
CA ALA A 134 -3.65 -15.50 -6.74
C ALA A 134 -2.26 -15.12 -6.19
N PRO A 135 -2.11 -14.79 -4.90
CA PRO A 135 -0.83 -14.38 -4.34
C PRO A 135 0.18 -15.54 -4.22
N PRO A 136 1.49 -15.26 -4.22
CA PRO A 136 2.56 -16.27 -4.20
C PRO A 136 2.41 -17.33 -3.09
N ARG A 137 2.02 -16.93 -1.88
CA ARG A 137 1.85 -17.81 -0.71
C ARG A 137 0.90 -19.00 -0.93
N LEU A 138 0.01 -18.94 -1.94
CA LEU A 138 -0.92 -20.04 -2.25
C LEU A 138 -0.30 -21.12 -3.14
N PHE A 139 0.86 -20.88 -3.75
CA PHE A 139 1.56 -21.82 -4.63
C PHE A 139 2.54 -22.70 -3.85
N THR A 140 2.03 -23.45 -2.86
CA THR A 140 2.85 -24.27 -1.96
C THR A 140 3.65 -25.36 -2.67
N SER A 141 3.18 -25.84 -3.83
CA SER A 141 3.92 -26.79 -4.68
C SER A 141 5.22 -26.23 -5.24
N MET A 142 5.37 -24.90 -5.30
CA MET A 142 6.60 -24.22 -5.71
C MET A 142 7.53 -23.90 -4.53
N GLY A 143 7.13 -24.25 -3.30
CA GLY A 143 7.89 -23.97 -2.08
C GLY A 143 7.46 -22.70 -1.33
N PHE A 144 6.41 -22.01 -1.78
CA PHE A 144 5.86 -20.86 -1.05
C PHE A 144 5.14 -21.29 0.24
N THR A 145 5.16 -20.43 1.24
CA THR A 145 4.52 -20.64 2.54
C THR A 145 3.74 -19.42 3.00
N ASP A 146 2.65 -19.65 3.72
CA ASP A 146 1.82 -18.59 4.30
C ASP A 146 2.36 -18.20 5.69
N THR A 147 3.15 -17.13 5.74
CA THR A 147 3.74 -16.62 6.98
C THR A 147 2.73 -15.81 7.81
N LEU A 148 1.62 -15.35 7.21
CA LEU A 148 0.64 -14.50 7.90
C LEU A 148 -0.28 -15.29 8.83
N SER A 149 -0.56 -16.55 8.53
CA SER A 149 -1.38 -17.43 9.39
C SER A 149 -0.70 -17.81 10.71
N GLN A 150 0.62 -17.58 10.83
CA GLN A 150 1.42 -17.93 12.01
C GLN A 150 1.54 -16.79 13.04
N PHE A 151 1.03 -15.59 12.70
CA PHE A 151 1.27 -14.35 13.44
C PHE A 151 0.32 -14.12 14.65
N GLY A 152 -0.38 -15.15 15.13
CA GLY A 152 -1.42 -15.07 16.16
C GLY A 152 -0.99 -14.63 17.57
N GLY A 153 0.26 -14.23 17.79
CA GLY A 153 0.66 -13.59 19.04
C GLY A 153 2.11 -13.13 19.04
N LEU A 154 2.36 -11.86 19.40
CA LEU A 154 3.39 -11.40 20.36
C LEU A 154 3.55 -9.86 20.40
N ASN A 155 4.06 -9.39 21.54
CA ASN A 155 4.20 -7.99 22.03
C ASN A 155 5.45 -7.25 21.52
N HIS A 156 5.44 -5.91 21.61
CA HIS A 156 6.32 -4.96 20.91
C HIS A 156 7.53 -4.47 21.73
N GLY A 157 8.67 -4.21 21.06
CA GLY A 157 9.87 -3.62 21.68
C GLY A 157 10.78 -2.77 20.77
N ARG A 158 10.76 -1.45 21.06
CA ARG A 158 11.76 -0.34 20.89
C ARG A 158 12.23 0.15 19.49
N PRO A 159 12.37 1.49 19.28
CA PRO A 159 12.72 2.07 17.97
C PRO A 159 14.19 2.51 17.83
N VAL A 160 14.80 2.27 16.67
CA VAL A 160 16.04 2.93 16.19
C VAL A 160 15.73 3.57 14.84
N TRP A 161 15.41 4.87 14.80
CA TRP A 161 14.91 5.49 13.57
C TRP A 161 15.50 6.88 13.30
N LYS A 162 16.58 6.96 12.52
CA LYS A 162 16.86 8.13 11.66
C LYS A 162 17.50 7.76 10.30
N ALA A 163 18.33 6.72 10.23
CA ALA A 163 18.84 6.18 8.94
C ALA A 163 17.83 5.27 8.22
N VAL A 164 16.92 4.65 8.97
CA VAL A 164 15.98 3.67 8.41
C VAL A 164 14.88 4.30 7.54
N TRP A 165 14.59 5.59 7.67
CA TRP A 165 13.57 6.21 6.80
C TRP A 165 13.96 6.23 5.32
N LEU A 166 15.26 6.29 5.00
CA LEU A 166 15.74 6.16 3.61
C LEU A 166 15.73 4.70 3.13
N LEU A 167 15.93 3.76 4.06
CA LEU A 167 15.80 2.33 3.79
C LEU A 167 14.34 1.85 3.87
N TRP A 168 13.41 2.70 4.31
CA TRP A 168 12.03 2.30 4.58
C TRP A 168 11.31 1.82 3.32
N PRO A 169 11.42 2.47 2.15
CA PRO A 169 10.84 1.93 0.92
C PRO A 169 11.43 0.57 0.55
N ALA A 170 12.74 0.38 0.73
CA ALA A 170 13.41 -0.89 0.48
C ALA A 170 13.00 -1.98 1.48
N TRP A 171 12.79 -1.60 2.75
CA TRP A 171 12.30 -2.49 3.80
C TRP A 171 10.85 -2.92 3.57
N VAL A 172 9.97 -1.97 3.18
CA VAL A 172 8.58 -2.27 2.84
C VAL A 172 8.52 -3.16 1.61
N TRP A 173 9.32 -2.87 0.57
CA TRP A 173 9.47 -3.75 -0.58
C TRP A 173 9.86 -5.17 -0.17
N PHE A 174 10.93 -5.30 0.63
CA PHE A 174 11.39 -6.59 1.15
C PHE A 174 10.29 -7.31 1.93
N ALA A 175 9.62 -6.62 2.86
CA ALA A 175 8.58 -7.22 3.70
C ALA A 175 7.37 -7.71 2.90
N VAL A 176 6.93 -6.91 1.91
CA VAL A 176 5.80 -7.24 1.05
C VAL A 176 6.08 -8.48 0.18
N MET A 177 7.31 -8.60 -0.33
CA MET A 177 7.77 -9.77 -1.09
C MET A 177 7.99 -11.00 -0.20
N ALA A 178 8.69 -10.83 0.91
CA ALA A 178 9.08 -11.90 1.82
C ALA A 178 7.88 -12.59 2.50
N THR A 179 6.76 -11.88 2.70
CA THR A 179 5.51 -12.47 3.20
C THR A 179 4.76 -13.31 2.15
N GLY A 180 5.23 -13.35 0.90
CA GLY A 180 4.55 -14.07 -0.19
C GLY A 180 3.19 -13.48 -0.56
N ASN A 181 2.94 -12.20 -0.26
CA ASN A 181 1.69 -11.53 -0.62
C ASN A 181 1.72 -10.93 -2.03
N HIS A 182 2.90 -10.63 -2.54
CA HIS A 182 3.09 -9.99 -3.83
C HIS A 182 4.23 -10.64 -4.60
N PHE A 183 4.04 -10.74 -5.91
CA PHE A 183 5.08 -11.04 -6.87
C PHE A 183 5.97 -9.81 -7.12
N TRP A 184 7.18 -10.00 -7.64
CA TRP A 184 8.06 -8.89 -8.00
C TRP A 184 7.40 -7.96 -9.02
N LEU A 185 6.67 -8.54 -9.97
CA LEU A 185 5.90 -7.79 -10.97
C LEU A 185 4.80 -6.91 -10.35
N ASP A 186 4.24 -7.29 -9.21
CA ASP A 186 3.25 -6.46 -8.50
C ASP A 186 3.89 -5.18 -7.96
N VAL A 187 5.14 -5.26 -7.47
CA VAL A 187 5.90 -4.09 -7.01
C VAL A 187 6.15 -3.13 -8.17
N VAL A 188 6.60 -3.66 -9.31
CA VAL A 188 6.87 -2.86 -10.51
C VAL A 188 5.59 -2.16 -10.98
N ALA A 189 4.49 -2.90 -11.09
CA ALA A 189 3.19 -2.35 -11.44
C ALA A 189 2.75 -1.27 -10.44
N GLY A 190 2.90 -1.52 -9.13
CA GLY A 190 2.60 -0.57 -8.07
C GLY A 190 3.38 0.74 -8.20
N ILE A 191 4.68 0.68 -8.48
CA ILE A 191 5.51 1.87 -8.70
C ILE A 191 5.02 2.65 -9.92
N VAL A 192 4.76 1.97 -11.04
CA VAL A 192 4.26 2.61 -12.27
C VAL A 192 2.93 3.31 -12.01
N LEU A 193 1.98 2.64 -11.35
CA LEU A 193 0.69 3.23 -11.02
C LEU A 193 0.80 4.42 -10.06
N ALA A 194 1.70 4.35 -9.07
CA ALA A 194 1.98 5.46 -8.16
C ALA A 194 2.56 6.68 -8.90
N VAL A 195 3.49 6.46 -9.84
CA VAL A 195 4.07 7.52 -10.68
C VAL A 195 2.99 8.15 -11.57
N ILE A 196 2.14 7.34 -12.21
CA ILE A 196 1.00 7.83 -13.01
C ILE A 196 0.08 8.69 -12.15
N ALA A 197 -0.32 8.20 -10.97
CA ALA A 197 -1.17 8.95 -10.05
C ALA A 197 -0.54 10.29 -9.64
N LEU A 198 0.77 10.30 -9.32
CA LEU A 198 1.51 11.50 -8.99
C LEU A 198 1.53 12.49 -10.17
N ALA A 199 1.82 12.01 -11.38
CA ALA A 199 1.84 12.82 -12.59
C ALA A 199 0.46 13.47 -12.86
N ILE A 200 -0.63 12.71 -12.72
CA ILE A 200 -2.00 13.20 -12.92
C ILE A 200 -2.37 14.27 -11.88
N VAL A 201 -2.05 14.03 -10.61
CA VAL A 201 -2.40 14.93 -9.51
C VAL A 201 -1.57 16.22 -9.54
N TYR A 202 -0.30 16.15 -9.95
CA TYR A 202 0.62 17.28 -9.95
C TYR A 202 0.83 17.91 -11.34
N ARG A 203 0.08 17.48 -12.37
CA ARG A 203 0.19 17.94 -13.77
C ARG A 203 0.31 19.46 -13.94
N ALA A 204 -0.48 20.24 -13.20
CA ALA A 204 -0.49 21.69 -13.32
C ALA A 204 0.82 22.32 -12.81
N ARG A 205 1.38 21.78 -11.72
CA ARG A 205 2.68 22.22 -11.20
C ARG A 205 3.83 21.88 -12.15
N PHE A 206 3.79 20.69 -12.76
CA PHE A 206 4.77 20.31 -13.77
C PHE A 206 4.72 21.23 -14.98
N LYS A 207 3.52 21.54 -15.49
CA LYS A 207 3.35 22.50 -16.59
C LYS A 207 3.91 23.88 -16.24
N SER A 208 3.61 24.40 -15.04
CA SER A 208 4.14 25.69 -14.60
C SER A 208 5.66 25.69 -14.43
N ALA A 209 6.26 24.61 -13.92
CA ALA A 209 7.71 24.51 -13.75
C ALA A 209 8.46 24.46 -15.09
N ILE A 210 7.94 23.71 -16.06
CA ILE A 210 8.50 23.66 -17.43
C ILE A 210 8.38 25.04 -18.10
N ALA A 211 7.23 25.70 -17.97
CA ALA A 211 7.02 27.04 -18.53
C ALA A 211 7.93 28.10 -17.90
N SER A 212 8.42 27.91 -16.66
CA SER A 212 9.39 28.82 -16.04
C SER A 212 10.84 28.57 -16.44
N LEU A 213 11.12 27.47 -17.14
CA LEU A 213 12.46 27.11 -17.62
C LEU A 213 12.67 27.44 -19.12
N LEU A 214 11.60 27.79 -19.83
CA LEU A 214 11.58 28.21 -21.24
C LEU A 214 11.42 29.73 -21.32
#